data_AF-A0A970NFG3-F1
#
_entry.id   AF-A0A970NFG3-F1
#
_cell.length_a   1.000
_cell.length_b   1.000
_cell.length_c   1.000
_cell.angle_alpha   90.00
_cell.angle_beta   90.00
_cell.angle_gamma   90.00
#
_symmetry.space_group_name_H-M   'P 1'
#
loop_
_entity.id
_entity.type
_entity.pdbx_description
1 polymer ?
#
loop_
_entity_poly.entity_id
_entity_poly.type
_entity_poly.pdbx_seq_one_letter_code
_entity_poly.pdbx_strand_id
1 'polypeptide(L)' 'MANVTIGEVTQVIGAVVDIRFKPGELPDLMNAITIKNDEPKIDVTLEAFQLLGNDVVRCVALSPTDGMARGMV' A
#
# COMPACT_ATOMS: atom_id res chain seq x y z
N MET A 1 11.53 -14.08 -10.72
CA MET A 1 11.96 -12.94 -9.90
C MET A 1 10.72 -12.09 -9.70
N ALA A 2 10.38 -11.72 -8.46
CA ALA A 2 9.24 -10.83 -8.24
C ALA A 2 9.57 -9.45 -8.80
N ASN A 3 8.75 -8.93 -9.70
CA ASN A 3 8.90 -7.57 -10.18
C ASN A 3 8.49 -6.62 -9.05
N VAL A 4 9.34 -5.65 -8.74
CA VAL A 4 8.98 -4.57 -7.81
C VAL A 4 8.09 -3.60 -8.58
N THR A 5 6.85 -3.46 -8.15
CA THR A 5 5.89 -2.48 -8.68
C THR A 5 5.68 -1.37 -7.66
N ILE A 6 5.34 -0.18 -8.14
CA ILE A 6 5.14 1.01 -7.30
C ILE A 6 3.67 1.37 -7.35
N GLY A 7 3.07 1.52 -6.17
CA GLY A 7 1.70 1.98 -6.01
C GLY A 7 1.64 3.36 -5.36
N GLU A 8 0.47 3.98 -5.36
CA GLU A 8 0.20 5.25 -4.70
C GLU A 8 -0.93 5.07 -3.68
N VAL A 9 -0.72 5.57 -2.46
CA VAL A 9 -1.74 5.55 -1.40
C VAL A 9 -2.91 6.45 -1.80
N THR A 10 -4.10 5.88 -1.90
CA THR A 10 -5.33 6.61 -2.23
C THR A 10 -6.21 6.89 -1.01
N GLN A 11 -6.09 6.08 0.04
CA GLN A 11 -6.89 6.21 1.25
C GLN A 11 -6.18 5.58 2.46
N VAL A 12 -6.34 6.20 3.63
CA VAL A 12 -5.86 5.70 4.93
C VAL A 12 -7.01 5.82 5.93
N ILE A 13 -7.49 4.69 6.47
CA ILE A 13 -8.54 4.62 7.50
C ILE A 13 -8.06 3.66 8.60
N GLY A 14 -7.45 4.21 9.65
CA GLY A 14 -6.81 3.41 10.70
C GLY A 14 -5.75 2.49 10.08
N ALA A 15 -5.86 1.18 10.34
CA ALA A 15 -4.96 0.18 9.77
C ALA A 15 -5.29 -0.21 8.32
N VAL A 16 -6.43 0.24 7.76
CA VAL A 16 -6.83 -0.08 6.38
C VAL A 16 -6.28 0.99 5.44
N VAL A 17 -5.56 0.57 4.41
CA VAL A 17 -4.93 1.45 3.43
C VAL A 17 -5.26 0.96 2.03
N ASP A 18 -5.81 1.82 1.19
CA ASP A 18 -6.10 1.48 -0.20
C ASP A 18 -5.00 2.06 -1.11
N ILE A 19 -4.36 1.21 -1.91
CA ILE A 19 -3.22 1.56 -2.76
C ILE A 19 -3.61 1.29 -4.22
N ARG A 20 -3.39 2.28 -5.09
CA ARG A 20 -3.56 2.14 -6.53
C ARG A 20 -2.24 1.79 -7.19
N PHE A 21 -2.24 0.81 -8.06
CA PHE A 21 -1.12 0.44 -8.90
C PHE A 21 -1.39 0.83 -10.35
N LYS A 22 -0.37 0.75 -11.20
CA LYS A 22 -0.58 0.86 -12.65
C LYS A 22 -1.33 -0.37 -13.17
N PRO A 23 -2.05 -0.24 -14.31
CA PRO A 23 -2.71 -1.37 -14.94
C PRO A 23 -1.75 -2.53 -15.17
N GLY A 24 -2.11 -3.73 -14.69
CA GLY A 24 -1.29 -4.94 -14.80
C GLY A 24 -0.16 -5.07 -13.77
N GLU A 25 0.01 -4.09 -12.86
CA GLU A 25 1.01 -4.11 -11.78
C GLU A 25 0.39 -4.37 -10.40
N LEU A 26 -0.89 -4.73 -10.37
CA LEU A 26 -1.63 -5.03 -9.14
C LEU A 26 -1.02 -6.26 -8.44
N PRO A 27 -0.67 -6.17 -7.15
CA PRO A 27 -0.10 -7.31 -6.43
C PRO A 27 -1.17 -8.38 -6.16
N ASP A 28 -0.73 -9.63 -6.07
CA ASP A 28 -1.54 -10.73 -5.56
C ASP A 28 -1.92 -10.51 -4.09
N LEU A 29 -3.00 -11.16 -3.65
CA LEU A 29 -3.37 -11.17 -2.24
C LEU A 29 -2.28 -11.83 -1.40
N MET A 30 -2.17 -11.42 -0.14
CA MET A 30 -1.15 -11.81 0.83
C MET A 30 0.27 -11.33 0.47
N ASN A 31 0.47 -10.61 -0.64
CA ASN A 31 1.75 -9.97 -0.90
C ASN A 31 1.99 -8.80 0.05
N ALA A 32 3.25 -8.68 0.48
CA ALA A 32 3.70 -7.55 1.26
C ALA A 32 3.91 -6.32 0.38
N ILE A 33 3.48 -5.17 0.87
CA ILE A 33 3.72 -3.84 0.29
C ILE A 33 4.38 -3.02 1.39
N THR A 34 5.47 -2.32 1.09
CA THR A 34 6.18 -1.51 2.10
C THR A 34 6.13 -0.05 1.70
N ILE A 35 5.67 0.80 2.62
CA ILE A 35 5.72 2.26 2.46
C ILE A 35 6.89 2.77 3.28
N LYS A 36 7.81 3.48 2.62
CA LYS A 36 8.98 4.07 3.27
C LYS A 36 9.07 5.56 2.95
N ASN A 37 9.34 6.34 3.99
CA ASN A 37 9.65 7.75 3.84
C ASN A 37 10.62 8.18 4.95
N ASP A 38 11.55 9.06 4.64
CA ASP A 38 12.56 9.51 5.62
C ASP A 38 12.01 10.67 6.48
N GLU A 39 11.21 11.56 5.89
CA GLU A 39 10.65 12.74 6.57
C GLU A 39 9.18 12.98 6.16
N PRO A 40 8.19 12.68 7.03
CA PRO A 40 8.33 11.99 8.31
C PRO A 40 8.83 10.55 8.15
N LYS A 41 9.52 10.04 9.17
CA LYS A 41 10.02 8.67 9.21
C LYS A 41 8.85 7.68 9.22
N ILE A 42 8.67 6.96 8.13
CA ILE A 42 7.69 5.90 7.93
C ILE A 42 8.43 4.67 7.42
N ASP A 43 8.24 3.53 8.06
CA ASP A 43 8.66 2.22 7.56
C ASP A 43 7.60 1.22 8.01
N VAL A 44 6.59 1.02 7.17
CA VAL A 44 5.43 0.22 7.51
C VAL A 44 5.16 -0.79 6.42
N THR A 45 5.04 -2.05 6.82
CA THR A 45 4.61 -3.14 5.96
C THR A 45 3.09 -3.26 6.02
N LEU A 46 2.48 -3.42 4.86
CA LEU A 46 1.08 -3.73 4.66
C LEU A 46 0.95 -5.06 3.92
N GLU A 47 -0.15 -5.76 4.15
CA GLU A 47 -0.50 -6.98 3.42
C GLU A 47 -1.68 -6.70 2.47
N ALA A 48 -1.56 -7.11 1.20
CA ALA A 48 -2.65 -7.07 0.24
C ALA A 48 -3.80 -7.99 0.68
N PHE A 49 -4.97 -7.43 0.97
CA PHE A 49 -6.09 -8.16 1.56
C PHE A 49 -7.26 -8.38 0.60
N GLN A 50 -7.60 -7.37 -0.21
CA GLN A 50 -8.74 -7.46 -1.13
C GLN A 50 -8.53 -6.63 -2.38
N LEU A 51 -8.85 -7.17 -3.55
CA LEU A 51 -8.90 -6.40 -4.80
C LEU A 51 -10.22 -5.61 -4.86
N LEU A 52 -10.14 -4.29 -5.03
CA LEU A 52 -11.31 -3.41 -5.11
C LEU A 52 -11.73 -3.09 -6.56
N GLY A 53 -10.90 -3.46 -7.54
CA GLY A 53 -11.04 -3.03 -8.93
C GLY A 53 -10.40 -1.65 -9.19
N ASN A 54 -10.43 -1.19 -10.45
CA ASN A 54 -9.79 0.06 -10.89
C ASN A 54 -8.31 0.17 -10.46
N ASP A 55 -7.61 -0.96 -10.55
CA ASP A 55 -6.21 -1.11 -10.14
C ASP A 55 -5.94 -0.75 -8.67
N VAL A 56 -6.95 -0.87 -7.81
CA VAL A 56 -6.84 -0.64 -6.36
C VAL A 56 -6.87 -1.95 -5.59
N VAL A 57 -5.93 -2.09 -4.66
CA VAL A 57 -5.93 -3.14 -3.64
C VAL A 57 -6.11 -2.49 -2.27
N ARG A 58 -6.98 -3.09 -1.46
CA ARG A 58 -7.10 -2.81 -0.03
C ARG A 58 -6.07 -3.62 0.72
N CYS A 59 -5.30 -2.93 1.54
CA CYS A 59 -4.25 -3.49 2.36
C CYS A 59 -4.55 -3.30 3.85
N VAL A 60 -3.98 -4.16 4.68
CA VAL A 60 -3.98 -4.02 6.14
C VAL A 60 -2.55 -3.77 6.60
N ALA A 61 -2.34 -2.67 7.32
CA ALA A 61 -1.05 -2.33 7.90
C ALA A 61 -0.72 -3.26 9.07
N LEU A 62 0.52 -3.75 9.11
CA LEU A 62 1.05 -4.62 10.17
C LEU A 62 1.70 -3.80 11.30
N SER A 63 1.62 -2.48 11.24
CA SER A 63 2.13 -1.53 12.22
C SER A 63 1.32 -0.22 12.14
N PRO A 64 1.42 0.67 13.14
CA PRO A 64 0.70 1.95 13.13
C PRO A 64 0.96 2.77 11.86
N THR A 65 -0.06 3.46 11.36
CA THR A 65 -0.05 4.24 10.12
C THR A 65 0.11 5.75 10.36
N ASP A 66 0.57 6.14 11.55
CA ASP A 66 0.79 7.54 11.91
C ASP A 66 1.71 8.24 10.90
N GLY A 67 1.28 9.41 10.44
CA GLY A 67 2.01 10.19 9.43
C GLY A 67 1.80 9.71 7.99
N MET A 68 1.16 8.56 7.75
CA MET A 68 0.79 8.17 6.38
C MET A 68 -0.26 9.13 5.81
N ALA A 69 -0.10 9.44 4.53
CA ALA A 69 -1.02 10.29 3.80
C ALA A 69 -1.25 9.76 2.39
N ARG A 70 -2.34 10.24 1.78
CA ARG A 70 -2.60 10.04 0.35
C ARG A 70 -1.46 10.63 -0.48
N GLY A 71 -1.14 9.99 -1.59
CA GLY A 71 -0.07 10.38 -2.50
C GLY A 71 1.31 9.85 -2.13
N MET A 72 1.46 9.14 -1.01
CA MET A 72 2.69 8.39 -0.71
C MET A 72 2.86 7.21 -1.67
N VAL A 73 4.11 6.89 -2.00
CA VAL A 73 4.50 5.84 -2.96
C VAL A 73 5.45 4.82 -2.36
#